data_AF-A0A386UHU9-F1
#
_entry.id   AF-A0A386UHU9-F1
#
_cell.length_a   1.000
_cell.length_b   1.000
_cell.length_c   1.000
_cell.angle_alpha   90.00
_cell.angle_beta   90.00
_cell.angle_gamma   90.00
#
_symmetry.space_group_name_H-M   'P 1'
#
loop_
_entity.id
_entity.type
_entity.pdbx_description
1 polymer ?
#
loop_
_entity_poly.entity_id
_entity_poly.type
_entity_poly.pdbx_seq_one_letter_code
_entity_poly.pdbx_strand_id
1 'polypeptide(L)'
;MKRLIPILVALLAWSWPALAQDDPDPRLIRAADEVALAYVVTGDADVDRASEAGLRGVSQVLTQRTTVEPGEPIGIDLDRDDLSLLTFLYWPVTDSQPSPTPQAYVRLNHFLKSGGVILFDTRDGDIAGLGGPDGSAALQRLAAPLDIPPLAPIPADHVLTRSFYLLQDFPGRYSGRDVWAEAPPPGAEAAEGVPFRNLNDGVSPVIIGGNAWAEAWAVDQNGLPLFSMGSGFEGEENREMANRFGVNLIMYVLTGNYKSDQVHVPALLDRLRAEEVTQ
;
A
#
# COMPACT_ATOMS: atom_id res chain seq x y z
N MET A 1 -52.68 57.84 -1.35
CA MET A 1 -52.21 57.04 -0.19
C MET A 1 -51.97 55.62 -0.66
N LYS A 2 -50.76 55.11 -0.41
CA LYS A 2 -50.23 53.78 -0.78
C LYS A 2 -50.94 52.65 -0.01
N ARG A 3 -51.28 51.52 -0.66
CA ARG A 3 -51.28 50.14 -0.11
C ARG A 3 -51.19 49.15 -1.29
N LEU A 4 -49.98 48.73 -1.69
CA LEU A 4 -49.29 47.48 -1.33
C LEU A 4 -50.01 46.22 -1.86
N ILE A 5 -49.59 45.78 -3.05
CA ILE A 5 -49.87 44.46 -3.64
C ILE A 5 -48.80 43.50 -3.07
N PRO A 6 -49.15 42.37 -2.44
CA PRO A 6 -48.16 41.36 -2.11
C PRO A 6 -47.82 40.59 -3.39
N ILE A 7 -46.60 40.79 -3.89
CA ILE A 7 -46.02 39.93 -4.92
C ILE A 7 -45.64 38.63 -4.21
N LEU A 8 -46.45 37.60 -4.44
CA LEU A 8 -46.12 36.23 -4.06
C LEU A 8 -45.00 35.76 -4.99
N VAL A 9 -43.75 35.86 -4.52
CA VAL A 9 -42.60 35.26 -5.20
C VAL A 9 -42.72 33.75 -5.01
N ALA A 10 -43.31 33.07 -6.00
CA ALA A 10 -43.22 31.63 -6.11
C ALA A 10 -41.76 31.27 -6.41
N LEU A 11 -41.04 30.85 -5.36
CA LEU A 11 -39.78 30.14 -5.48
C LEU A 11 -40.04 28.83 -6.22
N LEU A 12 -39.93 28.88 -7.55
CA LEU A 12 -39.67 27.71 -8.37
C LEU A 12 -38.30 27.19 -7.94
N ALA A 13 -38.32 26.26 -6.99
CA ALA A 13 -37.22 25.35 -6.75
C ALA A 13 -36.99 24.58 -8.05
N TRP A 14 -36.11 25.12 -8.90
CA TRP A 14 -35.42 24.31 -9.87
C TRP A 14 -34.68 23.26 -9.07
N SER A 15 -35.26 22.07 -9.00
CA SER A 15 -34.56 20.84 -8.70
C SER A 15 -33.48 20.71 -9.77
N TRP A 16 -32.31 21.31 -9.53
CA TRP A 16 -31.11 20.81 -10.16
C TRP A 16 -31.08 19.32 -9.87
N PRO A 17 -30.89 18.47 -10.89
CA PRO A 17 -30.57 17.09 -10.60
C PRO A 17 -29.31 17.18 -9.76
N ALA A 18 -29.42 16.83 -8.48
CA ALA A 18 -28.25 16.38 -7.75
C ALA A 18 -27.64 15.33 -8.67
N LEU A 19 -26.43 15.58 -9.15
CA LEU A 19 -25.64 14.55 -9.80
C LEU A 19 -25.63 13.41 -8.78
N ALA A 20 -26.40 12.35 -9.07
CA ALA A 20 -26.37 11.17 -8.26
C ALA A 20 -24.92 10.75 -8.22
N GLN A 21 -24.32 10.72 -7.04
CA GLN A 21 -23.19 9.83 -6.83
C GLN A 21 -23.74 8.46 -7.21
N ASP A 22 -23.23 7.87 -8.29
CA ASP A 22 -23.53 6.48 -8.60
C ASP A 22 -23.31 5.67 -7.32
N ASP A 23 -24.25 4.78 -6.97
CA ASP A 23 -24.09 3.93 -5.80
C ASP A 23 -22.74 3.20 -5.90
N PRO A 24 -21.93 3.14 -4.82
CA PRO A 24 -20.61 2.54 -4.88
C PRO A 24 -20.71 1.06 -5.32
N ASP A 25 -19.75 0.60 -6.13
CA ASP A 25 -19.74 -0.80 -6.60
C ASP A 25 -19.83 -1.76 -5.39
N PRO A 26 -20.86 -2.62 -5.32
CA PRO A 26 -21.03 -3.56 -4.21
C PRO A 26 -19.81 -4.48 -3.98
N ARG A 27 -18.99 -4.74 -4.99
CA ARG A 27 -17.74 -5.49 -4.82
C ARG A 27 -16.74 -4.72 -3.98
N LEU A 28 -16.59 -3.42 -4.22
CA LEU A 28 -15.66 -2.55 -3.51
C LEU A 28 -16.13 -2.30 -2.07
N ILE A 29 -17.44 -2.18 -1.86
CA ILE A 29 -18.02 -2.12 -0.51
C ILE A 29 -17.66 -3.40 0.27
N ARG A 30 -17.90 -4.57 -0.31
CA ARG A 30 -17.53 -5.85 0.34
C ARG A 30 -16.03 -5.93 0.60
N ALA A 31 -15.21 -5.56 -0.37
CA ALA A 31 -13.77 -5.58 -0.23
C ALA A 31 -13.31 -4.70 0.95
N ALA A 32 -13.91 -3.52 1.13
CA ALA A 32 -13.60 -2.65 2.25
C ALA A 32 -14.06 -3.22 3.59
N ASP A 33 -15.29 -3.76 3.65
CA ASP A 33 -15.85 -4.38 4.85
C ASP A 33 -15.02 -5.58 5.32
N GLU A 34 -14.44 -6.33 4.38
CA GLU A 34 -13.63 -7.52 4.64
C GLU A 34 -12.12 -7.22 4.66
N VAL A 35 -11.69 -5.95 4.55
CA VAL A 35 -10.26 -5.56 4.48
C VAL A 35 -9.51 -6.35 3.39
N ALA A 36 -10.19 -6.63 2.27
CA ALA A 36 -9.65 -7.40 1.17
C ALA A 36 -8.43 -6.69 0.55
N LEU A 37 -7.43 -7.50 0.20
CA LEU A 37 -6.24 -7.00 -0.50
C LEU A 37 -6.55 -6.81 -1.99
N ALA A 38 -6.17 -5.66 -2.53
CA ALA A 38 -6.44 -5.30 -3.91
C ALA A 38 -5.19 -5.41 -4.80
N TYR A 39 -5.38 -5.84 -6.05
CA TYR A 39 -4.34 -5.79 -7.08
C TYR A 39 -4.82 -5.09 -8.35
N VAL A 40 -3.91 -4.42 -9.05
CA VAL A 40 -4.20 -3.80 -10.35
C VAL A 40 -4.32 -4.87 -11.43
N VAL A 41 -5.43 -4.85 -12.19
CA VAL A 41 -5.60 -5.67 -13.38
C VAL A 41 -4.71 -5.12 -14.49
N THR A 42 -3.78 -5.94 -14.96
CA THR A 42 -2.76 -5.53 -15.93
C THR A 42 -3.16 -5.75 -17.37
N GLY A 43 -4.12 -6.64 -17.61
CA GLY A 43 -4.46 -7.15 -18.94
C GLY A 43 -3.60 -8.35 -19.35
N ASP A 44 -2.59 -8.72 -18.57
CA ASP A 44 -1.89 -10.00 -18.66
C ASP A 44 -2.52 -10.99 -17.69
N ALA A 45 -3.23 -11.97 -18.25
CA ALA A 45 -3.99 -12.93 -17.45
C ALA A 45 -3.12 -13.79 -16.52
N ASP A 46 -1.85 -14.04 -16.86
CA ASP A 46 -0.96 -14.85 -16.04
C ASP A 46 -0.46 -14.05 -14.83
N VAL A 47 -0.11 -12.78 -15.05
CA VAL A 47 0.26 -11.84 -13.99
C VAL A 47 -0.93 -11.56 -13.06
N ASP A 48 -2.12 -11.36 -13.61
CA ASP A 48 -3.33 -11.09 -12.85
C ASP A 48 -3.71 -12.31 -11.97
N ARG A 49 -3.63 -13.53 -12.51
CA ARG A 49 -3.86 -14.77 -11.72
C ARG A 49 -2.80 -14.97 -10.64
N ALA A 50 -1.53 -14.69 -10.93
CA ALA A 50 -0.47 -14.78 -9.93
C ALA A 50 -0.66 -13.76 -8.80
N SER A 51 -1.11 -12.55 -9.13
CA SER A 51 -1.41 -11.48 -8.18
C SER A 51 -2.55 -11.87 -7.25
N GLU A 52 -3.66 -12.36 -7.80
CA GLU A 52 -4.79 -12.85 -7.03
C GLU A 52 -4.39 -14.00 -6.09
N ALA A 53 -3.70 -15.02 -6.61
CA ALA A 53 -3.24 -16.16 -5.82
C ALA A 53 -2.22 -15.76 -4.75
N GLY A 54 -1.34 -14.80 -5.05
CA GLY A 54 -0.35 -14.25 -4.14
C GLY A 54 -1.00 -13.54 -2.97
N LEU A 55 -1.90 -12.60 -3.24
CA LEU A 55 -2.63 -11.89 -2.20
C LEU A 55 -3.51 -12.83 -1.37
N ARG A 56 -4.11 -13.84 -2.00
CA ARG A 56 -4.84 -14.92 -1.30
C ARG A 56 -3.94 -15.65 -0.31
N GLY A 57 -2.71 -15.99 -0.71
CA GLY A 57 -1.73 -16.60 0.18
C GLY A 57 -1.36 -15.71 1.36
N VAL A 58 -1.10 -14.42 1.12
CA VAL A 58 -0.85 -13.45 2.21
C VAL A 58 -2.06 -13.35 3.14
N SER A 59 -3.28 -13.27 2.63
CA SER A 59 -4.51 -13.26 3.44
C SER A 59 -4.63 -14.50 4.32
N GLN A 60 -4.29 -15.69 3.81
CA GLN A 60 -4.27 -16.92 4.60
C GLN A 60 -3.22 -16.86 5.71
N VAL A 61 -2.01 -16.39 5.42
CA VAL A 61 -0.94 -16.24 6.42
C VAL A 61 -1.33 -15.22 7.50
N LEU A 62 -1.93 -14.09 7.12
CA LEU A 62 -2.44 -13.08 8.05
C LEU A 62 -3.48 -13.68 8.99
N THR A 63 -4.46 -14.39 8.45
CA THR A 63 -5.52 -15.06 9.22
C THR A 63 -4.95 -16.09 10.19
N GLN A 64 -3.91 -16.82 9.78
CA GLN A 64 -3.27 -17.85 10.63
C GLN A 64 -2.40 -17.27 11.75
N ARG A 65 -1.82 -16.09 11.54
CA ARG A 65 -0.71 -15.59 12.39
C ARG A 65 -1.01 -14.27 13.08
N THR A 66 -2.10 -13.60 12.73
CA THR A 66 -2.50 -12.29 13.25
C THR A 66 -4.00 -12.26 13.57
N THR A 67 -4.51 -11.11 14.03
CA THR A 67 -5.96 -10.87 14.19
C THR A 67 -6.61 -10.27 12.95
N VAL A 68 -5.86 -10.05 11.88
CA VAL A 68 -6.37 -9.53 10.60
C VAL A 68 -6.88 -10.72 9.80
N GLU A 69 -8.14 -10.66 9.38
CA GLU A 69 -8.82 -11.69 8.59
C GLU A 69 -9.29 -11.08 7.26
N PRO A 70 -8.39 -10.87 6.28
CA PRO A 70 -8.77 -10.28 5.01
C PRO A 70 -9.71 -11.21 4.24
N GLY A 71 -10.69 -10.62 3.57
CA GLY A 71 -11.55 -11.29 2.60
C GLY A 71 -10.80 -11.73 1.33
N GLU A 72 -11.60 -12.17 0.37
CA GLU A 72 -11.13 -12.59 -0.95
C GLU A 72 -10.46 -11.42 -1.70
N PRO A 73 -9.23 -11.60 -2.25
CA PRO A 73 -8.56 -10.54 -3.00
C PRO A 73 -9.40 -10.03 -4.17
N ILE A 74 -9.24 -8.74 -4.49
CA ILE A 74 -10.02 -8.08 -5.53
C ILE A 74 -9.12 -7.47 -6.61
N GLY A 75 -9.46 -7.76 -7.88
CA GLY A 75 -8.86 -7.09 -9.03
C GLY A 75 -9.50 -5.71 -9.26
N ILE A 76 -8.65 -4.72 -9.47
CA ILE A 76 -9.01 -3.32 -9.67
C ILE A 76 -8.70 -2.87 -11.09
N ASP A 77 -9.73 -2.41 -11.80
CA ASP A 77 -9.58 -1.65 -13.04
C ASP A 77 -9.42 -0.17 -12.70
N LEU A 78 -8.20 0.35 -12.84
CA LEU A 78 -7.87 1.73 -12.49
C LEU A 78 -8.69 2.78 -13.22
N ASP A 79 -9.22 2.47 -14.40
CA ASP A 79 -10.01 3.40 -15.21
C ASP A 79 -11.48 3.45 -14.78
N ARG A 80 -11.96 2.44 -14.05
CA ARG A 80 -13.39 2.29 -13.71
C ARG A 80 -13.67 2.28 -12.22
N ASP A 81 -12.84 1.58 -11.46
CA ASP A 81 -13.10 1.29 -10.05
C ASP A 81 -12.75 2.49 -9.16
N ASP A 82 -13.52 2.63 -8.07
CA ASP A 82 -13.25 3.63 -7.03
C ASP A 82 -12.20 3.09 -6.05
N LEU A 83 -11.16 3.90 -5.79
CA LEU A 83 -10.07 3.56 -4.89
C LEU A 83 -10.32 4.08 -3.46
N SER A 84 -11.36 4.89 -3.24
CA SER A 84 -11.62 5.59 -1.98
C SER A 84 -11.87 4.66 -0.78
N LEU A 85 -12.23 3.40 -1.05
CA LEU A 85 -12.54 2.39 -0.05
C LEU A 85 -11.37 1.43 0.22
N LEU A 86 -10.24 1.62 -0.46
CA LEU A 86 -9.06 0.76 -0.33
C LEU A 86 -8.00 1.45 0.53
N THR A 87 -7.13 0.66 1.16
CA THR A 87 -5.95 1.15 1.90
C THR A 87 -4.64 0.67 1.29
N PHE A 88 -4.67 -0.41 0.53
CA PHE A 88 -3.52 -1.06 -0.09
C PHE A 88 -3.83 -1.45 -1.53
N LEU A 89 -2.86 -1.25 -2.41
CA LEU A 89 -2.92 -1.67 -3.80
C LEU A 89 -1.59 -2.31 -4.24
N TYR A 90 -1.64 -3.59 -4.58
CA TYR A 90 -0.53 -4.28 -5.23
C TYR A 90 -0.55 -4.00 -6.73
N TRP A 91 0.53 -3.45 -7.28
CA TRP A 91 0.63 -3.10 -8.68
C TRP A 91 1.81 -3.82 -9.33
N PRO A 92 1.57 -4.98 -9.98
CA PRO A 92 2.59 -5.62 -10.79
C PRO A 92 2.82 -4.83 -12.08
N VAL A 93 4.08 -4.48 -12.34
CA VAL A 93 4.48 -3.70 -13.53
C VAL A 93 4.80 -4.68 -14.65
N THR A 94 4.22 -4.44 -15.83
CA THR A 94 4.56 -5.17 -17.06
C THR A 94 4.88 -4.19 -18.18
N ASP A 95 5.76 -4.59 -19.10
CA ASP A 95 6.20 -3.71 -20.20
C ASP A 95 5.05 -3.30 -21.12
N SER A 96 4.09 -4.20 -21.33
CA SER A 96 2.93 -4.02 -22.21
C SER A 96 1.75 -3.32 -21.54
N GLN A 97 1.78 -3.08 -20.22
CA GLN A 97 0.65 -2.48 -19.51
C GLN A 97 0.34 -1.09 -20.07
N PRO A 98 -0.91 -0.80 -20.47
CA PRO A 98 -1.29 0.53 -20.90
C PRO A 98 -1.17 1.52 -19.73
N SER A 99 -0.84 2.78 -20.03
CA SER A 99 -0.93 3.81 -19.00
C SER A 99 -2.40 4.07 -18.64
N PRO A 100 -2.75 4.21 -17.34
CA PRO A 100 -4.07 4.64 -16.93
C PRO A 100 -4.52 5.95 -17.57
N THR A 101 -5.82 6.17 -17.62
CA THR A 101 -6.40 7.44 -18.08
C THR A 101 -6.02 8.60 -17.14
N PRO A 102 -6.07 9.86 -17.62
CA PRO A 102 -5.85 11.01 -16.74
C PRO A 102 -6.77 11.04 -15.52
N GLN A 103 -8.02 10.58 -15.66
CA GLN A 103 -8.95 10.49 -14.54
C GLN A 103 -8.55 9.41 -13.53
N ALA A 104 -8.02 8.28 -13.99
CA ALA A 104 -7.44 7.26 -13.11
C ALA A 104 -6.28 7.82 -12.29
N TYR A 105 -5.39 8.63 -12.89
CA TYR A 105 -4.31 9.28 -12.14
C TYR A 105 -4.81 10.28 -11.10
N VAL A 106 -5.92 11.00 -11.36
CA VAL A 106 -6.56 11.83 -10.33
C VAL A 106 -7.02 10.99 -9.15
N ARG A 107 -7.65 9.83 -9.40
CA ARG A 107 -8.07 8.90 -8.33
C ARG A 107 -6.88 8.31 -7.59
N LEU A 108 -5.83 7.87 -8.30
CA LEU A 108 -4.60 7.35 -7.70
C LEU A 108 -3.93 8.38 -6.79
N ASN A 109 -3.80 9.63 -7.25
CA ASN A 109 -3.21 10.69 -6.44
C ASN A 109 -4.09 11.04 -5.22
N HIS A 110 -5.42 10.95 -5.34
CA HIS A 110 -6.31 11.07 -4.19
C HIS A 110 -6.15 9.90 -3.21
N PHE A 111 -6.05 8.67 -3.71
CA PHE A 111 -5.78 7.48 -2.91
C PHE A 111 -4.48 7.62 -2.11
N LEU A 112 -3.36 8.02 -2.75
CA LEU A 112 -2.10 8.28 -2.05
C LEU A 112 -2.23 9.39 -0.99
N LYS A 113 -2.89 10.51 -1.32
CA LYS A 113 -3.10 11.64 -0.40
C LYS A 113 -4.01 11.30 0.79
N SER A 114 -4.86 10.28 0.66
CA SER A 114 -5.76 9.82 1.72
C SER A 114 -5.14 8.71 2.58
N GLY A 115 -3.85 8.40 2.40
CA GLY A 115 -3.12 7.39 3.17
C GLY A 115 -3.11 6.00 2.55
N GLY A 116 -3.58 5.87 1.31
CA GLY A 116 -3.45 4.65 0.53
C GLY A 116 -2.00 4.35 0.16
N VAL A 117 -1.65 3.07 0.14
CA VAL A 117 -0.30 2.59 -0.19
C VAL A 117 -0.31 1.79 -1.48
N ILE A 118 0.63 2.09 -2.38
CA ILE A 118 0.88 1.29 -3.58
C ILE A 118 2.19 0.52 -3.41
N LEU A 119 2.14 -0.80 -3.58
CA LEU A 119 3.34 -1.63 -3.78
C LEU A 119 3.54 -1.86 -5.28
N PHE A 120 4.52 -1.19 -5.88
CA PHE A 120 4.97 -1.50 -7.24
C PHE A 120 5.92 -2.69 -7.21
N ASP A 121 5.55 -3.75 -7.93
CA ASP A 121 6.39 -4.93 -8.14
C ASP A 121 6.84 -4.99 -9.60
N THR A 122 8.11 -4.69 -9.85
CA THR A 122 8.68 -4.73 -11.21
C THR A 122 9.01 -6.13 -11.69
N ARG A 123 9.01 -7.13 -10.78
CA ARG A 123 9.18 -8.56 -11.08
C ARG A 123 10.48 -8.94 -11.81
N ASP A 124 11.42 -8.01 -11.91
CA ASP A 124 12.67 -8.08 -12.69
C ASP A 124 13.91 -8.28 -11.79
N GLY A 125 13.70 -8.78 -10.57
CA GLY A 125 14.74 -9.04 -9.59
C GLY A 125 15.73 -10.14 -9.98
N ASP A 126 15.53 -10.87 -11.08
CA ASP A 126 16.53 -11.75 -11.68
C ASP A 126 17.55 -10.98 -12.54
N ILE A 127 17.23 -9.76 -12.97
CA ILE A 127 18.08 -8.93 -13.83
C ILE A 127 18.93 -7.99 -12.97
N ALA A 128 20.25 -8.09 -13.09
CA ALA A 128 21.17 -7.22 -12.35
C ALA A 128 21.01 -5.74 -12.77
N GLY A 129 20.81 -4.85 -11.80
CA GLY A 129 20.69 -3.41 -12.01
C GLY A 129 19.25 -2.91 -12.29
N LEU A 130 18.26 -3.80 -12.31
CA LEU A 130 16.84 -3.45 -12.36
C LEU A 130 16.18 -3.62 -10.97
N GLY A 131 14.89 -3.30 -10.86
CA GLY A 131 14.13 -3.42 -9.60
C GLY A 131 14.05 -2.17 -8.72
N GLY A 132 14.75 -1.10 -9.08
CA GLY A 132 14.63 0.22 -8.43
C GLY A 132 13.72 1.19 -9.20
N PRO A 133 13.46 2.40 -8.65
CA PRO A 133 12.61 3.43 -9.27
C PRO A 133 13.06 3.82 -10.68
N ASP A 134 14.38 3.79 -10.92
CA ASP A 134 14.99 4.11 -12.21
C ASP A 134 15.15 2.88 -13.12
N GLY A 135 14.82 1.67 -12.65
CA GLY A 135 15.16 0.41 -13.31
C GLY A 135 14.31 0.09 -14.55
N SER A 136 12.97 0.18 -14.44
CA SER A 136 12.08 -0.19 -15.54
C SER A 136 11.48 1.04 -16.24
N ALA A 137 11.60 1.12 -17.56
CA ALA A 137 10.94 2.15 -18.36
C ALA A 137 9.41 2.11 -18.21
N ALA A 138 8.84 0.92 -17.96
CA ALA A 138 7.42 0.75 -17.67
C ALA A 138 7.06 1.35 -16.32
N LEU A 139 7.85 1.09 -15.27
CA LEU A 139 7.65 1.71 -13.96
C LEU A 139 7.72 3.23 -14.05
N GLN A 140 8.77 3.77 -14.68
CA GLN A 140 8.91 5.22 -14.85
C GLN A 140 7.70 5.83 -15.56
N ARG A 141 7.21 5.19 -16.62
CA ARG A 141 6.03 5.64 -17.37
C ARG A 141 4.76 5.63 -16.54
N LEU A 142 4.56 4.61 -15.70
CA LEU A 142 3.36 4.46 -14.85
C LEU A 142 3.42 5.34 -13.60
N ALA A 143 4.61 5.53 -13.04
CA ALA A 143 4.83 6.30 -11.82
C ALA A 143 4.97 7.81 -12.07
N ALA A 144 5.42 8.24 -13.26
CA ALA A 144 5.67 9.65 -13.55
C ALA A 144 4.48 10.61 -13.30
N PRO A 145 3.21 10.24 -13.55
CA PRO A 145 2.08 11.13 -13.27
C PRO A 145 1.59 11.09 -11.81
N LEU A 146 2.20 10.27 -10.96
CA LEU A 146 1.85 10.15 -9.56
C LEU A 146 2.61 11.18 -8.71
N ASP A 147 1.94 11.71 -7.69
CA ASP A 147 2.50 12.63 -6.70
C ASP A 147 3.34 11.83 -5.68
N ILE A 148 4.43 11.20 -6.12
CA ILE A 148 5.32 10.38 -5.27
C ILE A 148 6.39 11.27 -4.62
N PRO A 149 6.60 11.19 -3.28
CA PRO A 149 7.71 11.88 -2.63
C PRO A 149 9.07 11.35 -3.11
N PRO A 150 10.19 12.05 -2.83
CA PRO A 150 11.52 11.53 -3.12
C PRO A 150 11.70 10.12 -2.53
N LEU A 151 12.31 9.22 -3.30
CA LEU A 151 12.50 7.82 -2.89
C LEU A 151 13.95 7.55 -2.49
N ALA A 152 14.13 6.66 -1.52
CA ALA A 152 15.43 6.12 -1.13
C ALA A 152 15.30 4.62 -0.80
N PRO A 153 16.41 3.85 -0.82
CA PRO A 153 16.40 2.48 -0.34
C PRO A 153 15.95 2.44 1.13
N ILE A 154 15.11 1.48 1.46
CA ILE A 154 14.61 1.28 2.81
C ILE A 154 15.80 0.96 3.73
N PRO A 155 16.11 1.79 4.73
CA PRO A 155 17.20 1.51 5.64
C PRO A 155 16.84 0.40 6.63
N ALA A 156 17.85 -0.27 7.19
CA ALA A 156 17.65 -1.37 8.14
C ALA A 156 16.80 -0.99 9.38
N ASP A 157 16.83 0.28 9.78
CA ASP A 157 16.06 0.83 10.89
C ASP A 157 14.67 1.33 10.51
N HIS A 158 14.18 1.08 9.30
CA HIS A 158 12.82 1.44 8.89
C HIS A 158 11.73 0.65 9.65
N VAL A 159 10.55 1.24 9.88
CA VAL A 159 9.46 0.59 10.63
C VAL A 159 8.95 -0.69 9.94
N LEU A 160 8.99 -0.75 8.61
CA LEU A 160 8.62 -1.94 7.83
C LEU A 160 9.43 -3.19 8.21
N THR A 161 10.69 -3.06 8.65
CA THR A 161 11.51 -4.21 9.08
C THR A 161 11.06 -4.81 10.41
N ARG A 162 10.15 -4.14 11.14
CA ARG A 162 9.72 -4.52 12.49
C ARG A 162 8.24 -4.24 12.76
N SER A 163 7.42 -4.22 11.72
CA SER A 163 5.97 -3.96 11.85
C SER A 163 5.23 -5.13 12.52
N PHE A 164 5.71 -6.37 12.31
CA PHE A 164 5.21 -7.56 13.00
C PHE A 164 6.34 -8.54 13.35
N TYR A 165 7.04 -9.05 12.33
CA TYR A 165 8.29 -9.80 12.44
C TYR A 165 9.50 -8.87 12.40
N LEU A 166 10.62 -9.32 12.94
CA LEU A 166 11.93 -8.71 12.71
C LEU A 166 12.54 -9.27 11.43
N LEU A 167 12.75 -8.40 10.45
CA LEU A 167 13.27 -8.70 9.12
C LEU A 167 14.61 -8.00 8.89
N GLN A 168 15.47 -8.63 8.11
CA GLN A 168 16.72 -8.01 7.62
C GLN A 168 16.61 -7.56 6.16
N ASP A 169 15.72 -8.19 5.39
CA ASP A 169 15.46 -7.94 3.98
C ASP A 169 13.99 -8.24 3.67
N PHE A 170 13.55 -8.00 2.44
CA PHE A 170 12.17 -8.10 1.97
C PHE A 170 12.02 -9.09 0.80
N PRO A 171 12.40 -10.37 0.99
CA PRO A 171 12.47 -11.30 -0.13
C PRO A 171 11.09 -11.62 -0.70
N GLY A 172 11.07 -11.85 -2.01
CA GLY A 172 9.98 -12.48 -2.73
C GLY A 172 10.54 -13.70 -3.45
N ARG A 173 10.10 -13.96 -4.70
CA ARG A 173 10.72 -14.98 -5.55
C ARG A 173 12.20 -14.68 -5.80
N TYR A 174 12.56 -13.41 -5.78
CA TYR A 174 13.94 -12.94 -5.78
C TYR A 174 14.29 -12.28 -4.44
N SER A 175 15.58 -12.32 -4.09
CA SER A 175 16.11 -11.82 -2.80
C SER A 175 17.36 -10.97 -3.04
N GLY A 176 17.74 -10.16 -2.04
CA GLY A 176 18.96 -9.33 -2.10
C GLY A 176 18.86 -8.12 -3.02
N ARG A 177 17.63 -7.65 -3.28
CA ARG A 177 17.36 -6.41 -4.03
C ARG A 177 16.92 -5.32 -3.07
N ASP A 178 17.42 -4.12 -3.31
CA ASP A 178 16.98 -2.95 -2.57
C ASP A 178 15.49 -2.70 -2.83
N VAL A 179 14.73 -2.56 -1.75
CA VAL A 179 13.36 -2.07 -1.80
C VAL A 179 13.37 -0.59 -1.45
N TRP A 180 12.56 0.19 -2.14
CA TRP A 180 12.54 1.65 -2.06
C TRP A 180 11.24 2.13 -1.44
N ALA A 181 11.32 3.19 -0.64
CA ALA A 181 10.18 3.88 -0.05
C ALA A 181 10.46 5.39 0.01
N GLU A 182 9.53 6.16 0.56
CA GLU A 182 9.72 7.58 0.85
C GLU A 182 11.02 7.81 1.61
N ALA A 183 11.85 8.71 1.05
CA ALA A 183 13.13 9.08 1.63
C ALA A 183 12.92 9.80 2.96
N PRO A 184 13.73 9.48 3.98
CA PRO A 184 13.60 10.14 5.27
C PRO A 184 13.94 11.63 5.17
N PRO A 185 13.41 12.47 6.08
CA PRO A 185 13.77 13.88 6.15
C PRO A 185 15.29 14.07 6.25
N PRO A 186 15.87 15.06 5.54
CA PRO A 186 17.28 15.35 5.64
C PRO A 186 17.69 15.64 7.09
N GLY A 187 18.71 14.95 7.59
CA GLY A 187 19.22 15.13 8.95
C GLY A 187 18.42 14.41 10.04
N ALA A 188 17.57 13.45 9.70
CA ALA A 188 16.93 12.59 10.69
C ALA A 188 17.98 11.79 11.47
N GLU A 189 18.10 12.08 12.77
CA GLU A 189 18.94 11.35 13.73
C GLU A 189 18.08 10.59 14.74
N ALA A 190 18.66 9.57 15.36
CA ALA A 190 17.98 8.84 16.41
C ALA A 190 17.93 9.71 17.66
N ALA A 191 16.77 9.77 18.32
CA ALA A 191 16.67 10.43 19.61
C ALA A 191 17.59 9.76 20.64
N GLU A 192 18.14 10.52 21.57
CA GLU A 192 19.05 10.02 22.59
C GLU A 192 18.38 8.88 23.40
N GLY A 193 19.02 7.72 23.46
CA GLY A 193 18.49 6.52 24.12
C GLY A 193 17.53 5.66 23.28
N VAL A 194 17.20 6.06 22.05
CA VAL A 194 16.39 5.27 21.10
C VAL A 194 17.31 4.65 20.05
N PRO A 195 17.29 3.32 19.84
CA PRO A 195 18.22 2.65 18.92
C PRO A 195 17.89 2.85 17.43
N PHE A 196 16.86 3.63 17.09
CA PHE A 196 16.37 3.80 15.72
C PHE A 196 16.00 5.26 15.46
N ARG A 197 16.20 5.69 14.21
CA ARG A 197 15.75 7.00 13.73
C ARG A 197 14.23 6.99 13.56
N ASN A 198 13.61 8.13 13.83
CA ASN A 198 12.26 8.36 13.34
C ASN A 198 12.35 8.86 11.90
N LEU A 199 12.17 7.92 10.96
CA LEU A 199 12.46 8.14 9.55
C LEU A 199 11.27 8.65 8.76
N ASN A 200 10.05 8.35 9.22
CA ASN A 200 8.79 8.85 8.67
C ASN A 200 7.73 8.81 9.79
N ASP A 201 7.04 9.92 10.03
CA ASP A 201 5.93 10.01 11.01
C ASP A 201 4.67 9.27 10.52
N GLY A 202 4.71 8.68 9.32
CA GLY A 202 3.61 7.99 8.68
C GLY A 202 4.04 6.80 7.81
N VAL A 203 3.04 6.22 7.15
CA VAL A 203 3.21 5.11 6.20
C VAL A 203 3.62 5.69 4.85
N SER A 204 4.68 5.13 4.26
CA SER A 204 5.16 5.52 2.93
C SER A 204 4.04 5.25 1.91
N PRO A 205 3.61 6.25 1.12
CA PRO A 205 2.53 6.08 0.16
C PRO A 205 2.90 5.11 -0.96
N VAL A 206 4.20 4.91 -1.20
CA VAL A 206 4.71 4.04 -2.25
C VAL A 206 5.85 3.16 -1.71
N ILE A 207 5.83 1.88 -2.11
CA ILE A 207 6.94 0.94 -1.93
C ILE A 207 7.24 0.35 -3.32
N ILE A 208 8.53 0.23 -3.67
CA ILE A 208 8.97 -0.27 -4.99
C ILE A 208 10.01 -1.36 -4.80
N GLY A 209 9.86 -2.48 -5.50
CA GLY A 209 10.92 -3.47 -5.65
C GLY A 209 10.63 -4.47 -6.78
N GLY A 210 11.63 -5.30 -7.09
CA GLY A 210 11.54 -6.26 -8.19
C GLY A 210 11.42 -7.72 -7.74
N ASN A 211 11.04 -7.97 -6.49
CA ASN A 211 11.20 -9.30 -5.89
C ASN A 211 10.12 -10.31 -6.31
N ALA A 212 9.14 -9.94 -7.15
CA ALA A 212 8.07 -10.84 -7.60
C ALA A 212 7.35 -11.50 -6.40
N TRP A 213 6.85 -10.67 -5.49
CA TRP A 213 6.29 -11.11 -4.21
C TRP A 213 5.01 -11.93 -4.37
N ALA A 214 4.13 -11.55 -5.30
CA ALA A 214 2.90 -12.30 -5.53
C ALA A 214 3.19 -13.77 -5.87
N GLU A 215 4.26 -14.06 -6.61
CA GLU A 215 4.62 -15.44 -6.95
C GLU A 215 5.15 -16.22 -5.75
N ALA A 216 5.88 -15.56 -4.84
CA ALA A 216 6.35 -16.18 -3.61
C ALA A 216 5.20 -16.56 -2.67
N TRP A 217 4.18 -15.71 -2.61
CA TRP A 217 3.01 -15.87 -1.77
C TRP A 217 1.94 -16.77 -2.40
N ALA A 218 1.98 -16.99 -3.71
CA ALA A 218 0.88 -17.62 -4.43
C ALA A 218 0.67 -19.08 -4.04
N VAL A 219 -0.56 -19.38 -3.66
CA VAL A 219 -1.04 -20.71 -3.27
C VAL A 219 -2.28 -21.12 -4.06
N ASP A 220 -2.49 -22.42 -4.21
CA ASP A 220 -3.73 -22.97 -4.73
C ASP A 220 -4.84 -22.98 -3.65
N GLN A 221 -6.01 -23.51 -4.02
CA GLN A 221 -7.15 -23.66 -3.12
C GLN A 221 -6.90 -24.61 -1.93
N ASN A 222 -5.87 -25.45 -1.98
CA ASN A 222 -5.47 -26.37 -0.92
C ASN A 222 -4.35 -25.78 -0.04
N GLY A 223 -3.92 -24.55 -0.30
CA GLY A 223 -2.80 -23.90 0.40
C GLY A 223 -1.42 -24.37 -0.08
N LEU A 224 -1.33 -25.08 -1.21
CA LEU A 224 -0.06 -25.54 -1.77
C LEU A 224 0.57 -24.42 -2.63
N PRO A 225 1.88 -24.18 -2.53
CA PRO A 225 2.55 -23.16 -3.34
C PRO A 225 2.43 -23.40 -4.86
N LEU A 226 2.17 -22.33 -5.61
CA LEU A 226 2.05 -22.38 -7.08
C LEU A 226 3.40 -22.22 -7.80
N PHE A 227 4.35 -21.48 -7.21
CA PHE A 227 5.65 -21.20 -7.81
C PHE A 227 6.79 -21.75 -6.94
N SER A 228 7.82 -22.28 -7.59
CA SER A 228 9.03 -22.73 -6.90
C SER A 228 9.91 -21.53 -6.49
N MET A 229 10.48 -21.61 -5.28
CA MET A 229 11.38 -20.61 -4.68
C MET A 229 12.85 -21.07 -4.67
N GLY A 230 13.17 -22.10 -5.45
CA GLY A 230 14.46 -22.79 -5.42
C GLY A 230 14.30 -24.27 -5.12
N SER A 231 15.40 -24.92 -4.73
CA SER A 231 15.41 -26.36 -4.46
C SER A 231 15.58 -26.66 -2.97
N GLY A 232 14.80 -27.62 -2.47
CA GLY A 232 14.99 -28.17 -1.13
C GLY A 232 14.63 -27.18 -0.01
N PHE A 233 15.34 -27.30 1.11
CA PHE A 233 15.05 -26.58 2.35
C PHE A 233 15.19 -25.06 2.23
N GLU A 234 16.20 -24.58 1.50
CA GLU A 234 16.45 -23.14 1.31
C GLU A 234 15.28 -22.44 0.60
N GLY A 235 14.61 -23.12 -0.34
CA GLY A 235 13.44 -22.57 -1.03
C GLY A 235 12.25 -22.36 -0.08
N GLU A 236 12.04 -23.28 0.85
CA GLU A 236 10.98 -23.17 1.85
C GLU A 236 11.30 -22.12 2.92
N GLU A 237 12.57 -21.97 3.31
CA GLU A 237 13.00 -20.86 4.19
C GLU A 237 12.78 -19.50 3.52
N ASN A 238 13.13 -19.37 2.23
CA ASN A 238 12.89 -18.14 1.48
C ASN A 238 11.39 -17.83 1.36
N ARG A 239 10.55 -18.84 1.15
CA ARG A 239 9.09 -18.67 1.13
C ARG A 239 8.56 -18.22 2.48
N GLU A 240 9.02 -18.82 3.57
CA GLU A 240 8.65 -18.38 4.91
C GLU A 240 9.06 -16.93 5.15
N MET A 241 10.25 -16.51 4.72
CA MET A 241 10.66 -15.11 4.85
C MET A 241 9.81 -14.17 3.99
N ALA A 242 9.46 -14.57 2.76
CA ALA A 242 8.53 -13.82 1.92
C ALA A 242 7.15 -13.69 2.59
N ASN A 243 6.63 -14.75 3.20
CA ASN A 243 5.37 -14.70 3.95
C ASN A 243 5.45 -13.72 5.13
N ARG A 244 6.58 -13.70 5.86
CA ARG A 244 6.80 -12.73 6.95
C ARG A 244 6.87 -11.30 6.42
N PHE A 245 7.47 -11.08 5.26
CA PHE A 245 7.44 -9.77 4.61
C PHE A 245 6.00 -9.36 4.26
N GLY A 246 5.20 -10.24 3.67
CA GLY A 246 3.79 -9.97 3.38
C GLY A 246 3.00 -9.57 4.64
N VAL A 247 3.20 -10.28 5.76
CA VAL A 247 2.60 -9.91 7.04
C VAL A 247 3.09 -8.53 7.52
N ASN A 248 4.40 -8.27 7.49
CA ASN A 248 4.95 -6.97 7.88
C ASN A 248 4.38 -5.83 7.04
N LEU A 249 4.29 -6.03 5.73
CA LEU A 249 3.75 -5.06 4.79
C LEU A 249 2.31 -4.71 5.11
N ILE A 250 1.44 -5.70 5.27
CA ILE A 250 0.02 -5.43 5.54
C ILE A 250 -0.16 -4.86 6.95
N MET A 251 0.58 -5.35 7.95
CA MET A 251 0.53 -4.76 9.30
C MET A 251 1.06 -3.32 9.29
N TYR A 252 2.09 -3.01 8.51
CA TYR A 252 2.60 -1.65 8.32
C TYR A 252 1.53 -0.72 7.75
N VAL A 253 0.83 -1.16 6.69
CA VAL A 253 -0.25 -0.40 6.05
C VAL A 253 -1.42 -0.18 7.01
N LEU A 254 -1.89 -1.23 7.70
CA LEU A 254 -3.10 -1.18 8.52
C LEU A 254 -2.89 -0.48 9.88
N THR A 255 -1.68 -0.52 10.44
CA THR A 255 -1.40 0.10 11.75
C THR A 255 -1.01 1.57 11.64
N GLY A 256 -0.72 2.06 10.43
CA GLY A 256 -0.45 3.48 10.23
C GLY A 256 0.77 3.96 11.00
N ASN A 257 0.66 5.19 11.50
CA ASN A 257 1.64 5.85 12.36
C ASN A 257 1.66 5.34 13.81
N TYR A 258 0.77 4.41 14.21
CA TYR A 258 0.69 3.99 15.62
C TYR A 258 2.02 3.47 16.17
N LYS A 259 2.81 2.78 15.34
CA LYS A 259 4.10 2.20 15.75
C LYS A 259 5.23 3.23 15.83
N SER A 260 5.22 4.28 15.00
CA SER A 260 6.15 5.41 15.11
C SER A 260 5.75 6.30 16.30
N ASP A 261 4.44 6.51 16.52
CA ASP A 261 3.91 7.37 17.59
C ASP A 261 4.21 6.85 19.00
N GLN A 262 4.23 5.52 19.21
CA GLN A 262 4.58 4.95 20.52
C GLN A 262 5.97 5.38 21.03
N VAL A 263 6.90 5.68 20.11
CA VAL A 263 8.26 6.11 20.47
C VAL A 263 8.27 7.55 21.00
N HIS A 264 7.26 8.37 20.66
CA HIS A 264 7.14 9.76 21.11
C HIS A 264 6.44 9.90 22.47
N VAL A 265 5.67 8.90 22.90
CA VAL A 265 4.89 8.96 24.15
C VAL A 265 5.75 9.32 25.37
N PRO A 266 6.95 8.73 25.60
CA PRO A 266 7.80 9.12 26.72
C PRO A 266 8.21 10.60 26.70
N ALA A 267 8.63 11.11 25.54
CA ALA A 267 9.05 12.51 25.38
C ALA A 267 7.89 13.51 25.56
N LEU A 268 6.68 13.15 25.12
CA LEU A 268 5.47 13.94 25.36
C LEU A 268 5.10 13.97 26.84
N LEU A 269 5.20 12.84 27.54
CA LEU A 269 4.96 12.77 28.98
C LEU A 269 5.99 13.58 29.78
N ASP A 270 7.26 13.59 29.36
CA ASP A 270 8.30 14.39 30.00
C ASP A 270 8.07 15.90 29.79
N ARG A 271 7.62 16.32 28.60
CA ARG A 271 7.19 17.71 28.35
C ARG A 271 6.00 18.11 29.20
N LEU A 272 4.96 17.27 29.28
CA LEU A 272 3.79 17.54 30.12
C LEU A 272 4.16 17.67 31.61
N ARG A 273 5.04 16.79 32.12
CA ARG A 273 5.55 16.91 33.50
C ARG A 273 6.35 18.20 33.71
N ALA A 274 7.14 18.64 32.72
CA ALA A 274 7.90 19.89 32.82
C ALA A 274 6.99 21.13 32.80
N GLU A 275 5.89 21.11 32.04
CA GLU A 275 4.88 22.17 32.02
C GLU A 275 4.08 22.24 33.32
N GLU A 276 3.73 21.09 33.93
CA GLU A 276 3.08 21.02 35.25
C GLU A 276 3.95 21.59 36.38
N VAL A 277 5.27 21.48 36.29
CA VAL A 277 6.22 22.03 37.30
C VAL A 277 6.37 23.55 37.17
N THR A 278 5.95 24.14 36.05
CA THR A 278 6.09 25.57 35.77
C THR A 278 4.82 26.39 36.08
N GLN A 279 3.74 25.72 36.52
CA GLN A 279 2.50 26.34 37.05
C GLN A 279 2.43 26.25 38.57
#